data_AF-A0A318QM92-F1
#
_entry.id   AF-A0A318QM92-F1
#
_cell.length_a   1.000
_cell.length_b   1.000
_cell.length_c   1.000
_cell.angle_alpha   90.00
_cell.angle_beta   90.00
_cell.angle_gamma   90.00
#
_symmetry.space_group_name_H-M   'P 1'
#
loop_
_entity.id
_entity.type
_entity.pdbx_description
1 polymer ?
#
loop_
_entity_poly.entity_id
_entity_poly.type
_entity_poly.pdbx_seq_one_letter_code
_entity_poly.pdbx_strand_id
1 'polypeptide(L)'
;MGVYTFGDAADIVHGRIGGRKAFPKKLKQDLIALHGSRDAITHTLLPEACLQIDHRIPYEISGDDGSFDPSLFMLLDASSNRQKSWACEHCPNFSGARSPDFCKSCFWAFPEHYTHICGEPCRRIDLIWSGQETLIYDHLAQQAVNDGISLADLIKRKLNE
;
A
#
# COMPACT_ATOMS: atom_id res chain seq x y z
N MET A 1 33.99 -21.23 -7.51
CA MET A 1 33.43 -20.70 -8.76
C MET A 1 31.92 -20.87 -8.71
N GLY A 2 31.15 -19.79 -8.77
CA GLY A 2 29.69 -19.90 -8.89
C GLY A 2 29.34 -20.29 -10.32
N VAL A 3 28.60 -21.39 -10.48
CA VAL A 3 28.06 -21.79 -11.78
C VAL A 3 26.78 -21.00 -12.00
N TYR A 4 26.79 -20.12 -13.00
CA TYR A 4 25.61 -19.36 -13.38
C TYR A 4 24.83 -20.16 -14.43
N THR A 5 23.56 -20.43 -14.17
CA THR A 5 22.63 -21.06 -15.11
C THR A 5 21.52 -20.09 -15.44
N PHE A 6 21.24 -19.92 -16.73
CA PHE A 6 20.07 -19.16 -17.17
C PHE A 6 18.79 -19.96 -16.89
N GLY A 7 17.70 -19.25 -16.57
CA GLY A 7 16.37 -19.85 -16.39
C GLY A 7 15.73 -20.30 -17.70
N ASP A 8 14.60 -20.99 -17.62
CA ASP A 8 13.84 -21.44 -18.79
C ASP A 8 13.17 -20.25 -19.49
N ALA A 9 13.21 -20.24 -20.83
CA ALA A 9 12.51 -19.25 -21.63
C ALA A 9 10.97 -19.33 -21.46
N ALA A 10 10.45 -20.50 -21.08
CA ALA A 10 9.03 -20.69 -20.80
C ALA A 10 8.54 -19.89 -19.58
N ASP A 11 9.44 -19.51 -18.67
CA ASP A 11 9.12 -18.71 -17.48
C ASP A 11 9.10 -17.19 -17.75
N ILE A 12 9.34 -16.77 -18.99
CA ILE A 12 9.36 -15.35 -19.36
C ILE A 12 7.96 -14.76 -19.29
N VAL A 13 7.73 -13.92 -18.29
CA VAL A 13 6.48 -13.16 -18.16
C VAL A 13 6.52 -11.92 -19.07
N HIS A 14 5.54 -11.83 -19.97
CA HIS A 14 5.37 -10.68 -20.87
C HIS A 14 5.22 -9.38 -20.07
N GLY A 15 5.85 -8.29 -20.52
CA GLY A 15 5.91 -7.03 -19.77
C GLY A 15 6.99 -6.98 -18.67
N ARG A 16 7.79 -8.04 -18.49
CA ARG A 16 9.00 -8.01 -17.63
C ARG A 16 10.32 -7.87 -18.38
N ILE A 17 10.25 -7.76 -19.70
CA ILE A 17 11.41 -7.69 -20.60
C ILE A 17 11.93 -6.25 -20.64
N GLY A 18 13.21 -6.05 -20.30
CA GLY A 18 13.87 -4.74 -20.31
C GLY A 18 14.14 -4.11 -18.94
N GLY A 19 13.76 -4.78 -17.85
CA GLY A 19 14.03 -4.31 -16.48
C GLY A 19 13.15 -3.14 -16.03
N ARG A 20 13.46 -2.59 -14.85
CA ARG A 20 12.71 -1.45 -14.28
C ARG A 20 12.94 -0.19 -15.11
N LYS A 21 11.87 0.43 -15.59
CA LYS A 21 11.88 1.74 -16.25
C LYS A 21 11.70 2.85 -15.20
N ALA A 22 12.35 4.00 -15.43
CA ALA A 22 12.10 5.17 -14.60
C ALA A 22 10.69 5.72 -14.87
N PHE A 23 9.95 6.05 -13.81
CA PHE A 23 8.63 6.64 -13.95
C PHE A 23 8.71 8.06 -14.54
N PRO A 24 7.83 8.42 -15.49
CA PRO A 24 7.74 9.78 -15.98
C PRO A 24 7.32 10.76 -14.88
N LYS A 25 7.86 11.98 -14.89
CA LYS A 25 7.43 13.05 -13.95
C LYS A 25 5.92 13.32 -14.03
N LYS A 26 5.36 13.24 -15.24
CA LYS A 26 3.93 13.44 -15.49
C LYS A 26 3.05 12.47 -14.70
N LEU A 27 3.45 11.20 -14.58
CA LEU A 27 2.69 10.20 -13.82
C LEU A 27 2.50 10.62 -12.36
N LYS A 28 3.54 11.18 -11.73
CA LYS A 28 3.44 11.67 -10.33
C LYS A 28 2.43 12.82 -10.22
N GLN A 29 2.46 13.75 -11.18
CA GLN A 29 1.55 14.89 -11.22
C GLN A 29 0.11 14.44 -11.44
N ASP A 30 -0.12 13.48 -12.34
CA ASP A 30 -1.44 12.91 -12.61
C ASP A 30 -1.99 12.22 -11.35
N LEU A 31 -1.17 11.44 -10.63
CA LEU A 31 -1.56 10.82 -9.36
C LEU A 31 -1.89 11.84 -8.26
N ILE A 32 -1.11 12.92 -8.14
CA ILE A 32 -1.38 14.00 -7.18
C ILE A 32 -2.68 14.72 -7.54
N ALA A 33 -2.95 14.95 -8.83
CA ALA A 33 -4.20 15.56 -9.28
C ALA A 33 -5.43 14.68 -8.98
N LEU A 34 -5.27 13.35 -9.10
CA LEU A 34 -6.35 12.38 -8.84
C LEU A 34 -6.64 12.16 -7.35
N HIS A 35 -5.60 12.08 -6.51
CA HIS A 35 -5.72 11.62 -5.12
C HIS A 35 -5.30 12.66 -4.07
N GLY A 36 -4.77 13.79 -4.50
CA GLY A 36 -4.07 14.75 -3.65
C GLY A 36 -2.66 14.27 -3.27
N SER A 37 -1.90 15.16 -2.62
CA SER A 37 -0.59 14.81 -2.06
C SER A 37 -0.76 14.04 -0.75
N ARG A 38 -1.19 12.78 -0.87
CA ARG A 38 -1.57 11.91 0.24
C ARG A 38 -0.94 10.53 0.09
N ASP A 39 -0.51 9.94 1.20
CA ASP A 39 -0.13 8.53 1.26
C ASP A 39 -1.38 7.65 1.12
N ALA A 40 -1.39 6.71 0.18
CA ALA A 40 -2.58 5.94 -0.14
C ALA A 40 -2.94 4.88 0.93
N ILE A 41 -2.03 4.52 1.84
CA ILE A 41 -2.27 3.52 2.90
C ILE A 41 -2.81 4.20 4.16
N THR A 42 -2.08 5.20 4.65
CA THR A 42 -2.40 5.92 5.88
C THR A 42 -3.39 7.06 5.68
N HIS A 43 -3.65 7.42 4.42
CA HIS A 43 -4.39 8.61 4.04
C HIS A 43 -3.80 9.91 4.61
N THR A 44 -2.52 9.97 4.94
CA THR A 44 -1.91 11.19 5.50
C THR A 44 -1.57 12.19 4.41
N LEU A 45 -1.98 13.45 4.57
CA LEU A 45 -1.50 14.54 3.70
C LEU A 45 -0.03 14.81 3.98
N LEU A 46 0.79 14.77 2.93
CA LEU A 46 2.24 14.92 3.02
C LEU A 46 2.74 15.87 1.93
N PRO A 47 3.90 16.53 2.11
CA PRO A 47 4.57 17.23 1.02
C PRO A 47 4.83 16.28 -0.15
N GLU A 48 4.66 16.74 -1.39
CA GLU A 48 4.83 15.90 -2.59
C GLU A 48 6.22 15.24 -2.65
N ALA A 49 7.25 15.90 -2.11
CA ALA A 49 8.62 15.40 -2.04
C ALA A 49 8.77 14.14 -1.15
N CYS A 50 7.87 13.94 -0.20
CA CYS A 50 7.84 12.76 0.68
C CYS A 50 7.15 11.56 0.03
N LEU A 51 6.44 11.75 -1.09
CA LEU A 51 5.70 10.71 -1.78
C LEU A 51 6.52 10.11 -2.94
N GLN A 52 6.42 8.80 -3.11
CA GLN A 52 6.96 8.04 -4.24
C GLN A 52 5.85 7.29 -4.96
N ILE A 53 6.08 7.00 -6.24
CA ILE A 53 5.18 6.17 -7.05
C ILE A 53 5.52 4.71 -6.77
N ASP A 54 4.48 3.91 -6.52
CA ASP A 54 4.59 2.45 -6.56
C ASP A 54 3.47 1.85 -7.41
N HIS A 55 3.69 0.62 -7.90
CA HIS A 55 2.63 -0.13 -8.55
C HIS A 55 1.61 -0.59 -7.51
N ARG A 56 0.32 -0.51 -7.82
CA ARG A 56 -0.74 -1.08 -6.96
C ARG A 56 -0.56 -2.58 -6.80
N ILE A 57 -0.47 -3.30 -7.93
CA ILE A 57 -0.15 -4.73 -7.95
C ILE A 57 1.36 -4.88 -8.14
N PRO A 58 2.05 -5.75 -7.39
CA PRO A 58 3.49 -5.97 -7.58
C PRO A 58 3.84 -6.25 -9.03
N TYR A 59 4.92 -5.65 -9.52
CA TYR A 59 5.43 -5.86 -10.88
C TYR A 59 5.72 -7.35 -11.15
N GLU A 60 6.18 -8.08 -10.14
CA GLU A 60 6.41 -9.52 -10.15
C GLU A 60 5.11 -10.36 -10.20
N ILE A 61 3.95 -9.71 -10.25
CA ILE A 61 2.64 -10.34 -10.49
C ILE A 61 2.08 -9.83 -11.83
N SER A 62 1.89 -8.53 -12.02
CA SER A 62 1.21 -7.99 -13.22
C SER A 62 2.12 -7.58 -14.37
N GLY A 63 3.42 -7.41 -14.15
CA GLY A 63 4.33 -6.77 -15.12
C GLY A 63 4.01 -5.29 -15.34
N ASP A 64 4.61 -4.70 -16.38
CA ASP A 64 4.32 -3.35 -16.87
C ASP A 64 4.23 -3.39 -18.41
N ASP A 65 3.13 -2.91 -18.98
CA ASP A 65 2.94 -2.81 -20.43
C ASP A 65 3.51 -1.49 -21.00
N GLY A 66 4.03 -0.61 -20.14
CA GLY A 66 4.60 0.69 -20.46
C GLY A 66 3.56 1.78 -20.69
N SER A 67 2.27 1.51 -20.47
CA SER A 67 1.19 2.49 -20.64
C SER A 67 1.21 3.60 -19.57
N PHE A 68 1.90 3.38 -18.44
CA PHE A 68 1.95 4.29 -17.28
C PHE A 68 0.56 4.86 -16.91
N ASP A 69 -0.51 4.05 -17.04
CA ASP A 69 -1.86 4.44 -16.64
C ASP A 69 -1.91 4.70 -15.11
N PRO A 70 -2.23 5.93 -14.65
CA PRO A 70 -2.31 6.26 -13.23
C PRO A 70 -3.17 5.30 -12.40
N SER A 71 -4.18 4.65 -13.01
CA SER A 71 -5.04 3.68 -12.30
C SER A 71 -4.27 2.45 -11.78
N LEU A 72 -3.09 2.16 -12.32
CA LEU A 72 -2.23 1.03 -11.93
C LEU A 72 -1.18 1.40 -10.88
N PHE A 73 -1.11 2.68 -10.51
CA PHE A 73 -0.11 3.21 -9.59
C PHE A 73 -0.76 3.92 -8.39
N MET A 74 0.05 4.15 -7.37
CA MET A 74 -0.36 4.84 -6.15
C MET A 74 0.80 5.66 -5.57
N LEU A 75 0.46 6.66 -4.76
CA LEU A 75 1.42 7.46 -4.00
C LEU A 75 1.60 6.88 -2.61
N LEU A 76 2.84 6.68 -2.20
CA LEU A 76 3.21 6.17 -0.88
C LEU A 76 4.33 7.01 -0.29
N ASP A 77 4.39 7.13 1.02
CA ASP A 77 5.62 7.55 1.69
C ASP A 77 6.66 6.40 1.73
N ALA A 78 7.84 6.67 2.27
CA ALA A 78 8.91 5.67 2.39
C ALA A 78 8.54 4.49 3.29
N SER A 79 7.78 4.74 4.36
CA SER A 79 7.39 3.74 5.35
C SER A 79 6.30 2.81 4.81
N SER A 80 5.22 3.37 4.27
CA SER A 80 4.10 2.65 3.66
C SER A 80 4.56 1.82 2.46
N ASN A 81 5.47 2.34 1.63
CA ASN A 81 6.04 1.57 0.53
C ASN A 81 6.83 0.35 1.02
N ARG A 82 7.62 0.50 2.09
CA ARG A 82 8.36 -0.61 2.68
C ARG A 82 7.43 -1.65 3.31
N GLN A 83 6.39 -1.20 4.02
CA GLN A 83 5.38 -2.09 4.60
C GLN A 83 4.64 -2.88 3.53
N LYS A 84 4.20 -2.22 2.45
CA LYS A 84 3.57 -2.86 1.29
C LYS A 84 4.50 -3.90 0.67
N SER A 85 5.75 -3.53 0.38
CA SER A 85 6.73 -4.45 -0.21
C SER A 85 6.90 -5.70 0.65
N TRP A 86 7.14 -5.52 1.95
CA TRP A 86 7.32 -6.63 2.89
C TRP A 86 6.09 -7.54 2.96
N ALA A 87 4.89 -6.96 3.09
CA ALA A 87 3.66 -7.71 3.17
C ALA A 87 3.35 -8.47 1.86
N CYS A 88 3.62 -7.86 0.71
CA CYS A 88 3.46 -8.50 -0.59
C CYS A 88 4.45 -9.66 -0.78
N GLU A 89 5.72 -9.50 -0.40
CA GLU A 89 6.74 -10.57 -0.46
C GLU A 89 6.35 -11.80 0.37
N HIS A 90 5.56 -11.60 1.43
CA HIS A 90 5.13 -12.64 2.37
C HIS A 90 3.69 -13.09 2.14
N CYS A 91 3.05 -12.55 1.11
CA CYS A 91 1.67 -12.86 0.79
C CYS A 91 1.57 -14.27 0.15
N PRO A 92 0.59 -15.10 0.55
CA PRO A 92 0.35 -16.40 -0.09
C PRO A 92 0.15 -16.32 -1.61
N ASN A 93 -0.39 -15.21 -2.12
CA ASN A 93 -0.54 -15.02 -3.56
C ASN A 93 0.80 -14.78 -4.27
N PHE A 94 1.77 -14.16 -3.60
CA PHE A 94 3.09 -13.90 -4.19
C PHE A 94 3.92 -15.19 -4.31
N SER A 95 3.86 -16.07 -3.30
CA SER A 95 4.53 -17.36 -3.29
C SER A 95 3.78 -18.45 -4.07
N GLY A 96 2.46 -18.31 -4.24
CA GLY A 96 1.60 -19.28 -4.90
C GLY A 96 1.13 -18.85 -6.29
N ALA A 97 -0.18 -18.63 -6.41
CA ALA A 97 -0.88 -18.51 -7.69
C ALA A 97 -0.53 -17.26 -8.52
N ARG A 98 0.05 -16.22 -7.90
CA ARG A 98 0.37 -14.92 -8.52
C ARG A 98 -0.81 -14.34 -9.30
N SER A 99 -2.01 -14.39 -8.72
CA SER A 99 -3.24 -13.89 -9.32
C SER A 99 -3.35 -12.36 -9.20
N PRO A 100 -3.48 -11.61 -10.31
CA PRO A 100 -3.77 -10.18 -10.25
C PRO A 100 -5.13 -9.89 -9.59
N ASP A 101 -6.14 -10.73 -9.81
CA ASP A 101 -7.49 -10.53 -9.25
C ASP A 101 -7.51 -10.69 -7.73
N PHE A 102 -6.67 -11.56 -7.18
CA PHE A 102 -6.44 -11.61 -5.73
C PHE A 102 -5.89 -10.28 -5.21
N CYS A 103 -4.92 -9.68 -5.92
CA CYS A 103 -4.36 -8.38 -5.54
C CYS A 103 -5.39 -7.26 -5.67
N LYS A 104 -6.27 -7.29 -6.68
CA LYS A 104 -7.33 -6.27 -6.87
C LYS A 104 -8.28 -6.14 -5.68
N SER A 105 -8.38 -7.16 -4.82
CA SER A 105 -9.21 -7.15 -3.61
C SER A 105 -8.39 -7.04 -2.31
N CYS A 106 -7.07 -6.82 -2.41
CA CYS A 106 -6.15 -6.70 -1.28
C CYS A 106 -5.92 -5.24 -0.88
N PHE A 107 -5.89 -4.98 0.43
CA PHE A 107 -5.58 -3.66 1.01
C PHE A 107 -4.32 -3.02 0.44
N TRP A 108 -3.26 -3.81 0.27
CA TRP A 108 -1.97 -3.30 -0.19
C TRP A 108 -1.97 -2.79 -1.63
N ALA A 109 -2.96 -3.15 -2.45
CA ALA A 109 -3.08 -2.69 -3.83
C ALA A 109 -4.20 -1.67 -4.02
N PHE A 110 -5.34 -1.88 -3.37
CA PHE A 110 -6.52 -1.04 -3.48
C PHE A 110 -7.09 -0.75 -2.07
N PRO A 111 -6.38 0.03 -1.24
CA PRO A 111 -6.81 0.35 0.12
C PRO A 111 -8.18 1.04 0.21
N GLU A 112 -8.64 1.66 -0.88
CA GLU A 112 -9.98 2.23 -1.00
C GLU A 112 -11.10 1.18 -1.15
N HIS A 113 -10.80 0.00 -1.72
CA HIS A 113 -11.78 -1.01 -2.13
C HIS A 113 -11.23 -2.43 -1.99
N TYR A 114 -11.05 -2.88 -0.75
CA TYR A 114 -10.50 -4.21 -0.46
C TYR A 114 -11.40 -5.03 0.47
N THR A 115 -11.18 -6.35 0.45
CA THR A 115 -11.90 -7.31 1.29
C THR A 115 -10.98 -8.12 2.19
N HIS A 116 -9.68 -8.09 1.93
CA HIS A 116 -8.67 -8.82 2.71
C HIS A 116 -7.34 -8.07 2.79
N ILE A 117 -6.51 -8.50 3.72
CA ILE A 117 -5.11 -8.12 3.82
C ILE A 117 -4.30 -9.40 3.70
N CYS A 118 -3.62 -9.59 2.57
CA CYS A 118 -2.83 -10.79 2.27
C CYS A 118 -3.62 -12.12 2.41
N GLY A 119 -4.93 -12.11 2.10
CA GLY A 119 -5.82 -13.27 2.17
C GLY A 119 -6.63 -13.35 3.46
N GLU A 120 -6.22 -12.63 4.50
CA GLU A 120 -6.96 -12.58 5.77
C GLU A 120 -8.15 -11.61 5.66
N PRO A 121 -9.38 -12.02 6.07
CA PRO A 121 -10.57 -11.18 5.99
C PRO A 121 -10.54 -10.05 7.05
N CYS A 122 -9.67 -9.07 6.84
CA CYS A 122 -9.37 -7.98 7.75
C CYS A 122 -9.69 -6.63 7.11
N ARG A 123 -10.12 -5.66 7.93
CA ARG A 123 -10.31 -4.26 7.55
C ARG A 123 -9.53 -3.39 8.52
N ARG A 124 -8.68 -2.55 7.96
CA ARG A 124 -7.80 -1.58 8.60
C ARG A 124 -8.24 -0.17 8.23
N ILE A 125 -8.18 0.70 9.22
CA ILE A 125 -8.17 2.14 9.04
C ILE A 125 -6.97 2.68 9.81
N ASP A 126 -6.23 3.61 9.21
CA ASP A 126 -5.19 4.36 9.89
C ASP A 126 -5.75 5.75 10.25
N LEU A 127 -5.53 6.16 11.49
CA LEU A 127 -5.98 7.45 12.00
C LEU A 127 -4.73 8.24 12.44
N ILE A 128 -4.59 9.44 11.90
CA ILE A 128 -3.55 10.37 12.30
C ILE A 128 -4.23 11.64 12.81
N TRP A 129 -3.98 11.96 14.09
CA TRP A 129 -4.36 13.24 14.67
C TRP A 129 -3.20 14.21 14.48
N SER A 130 -3.44 15.30 13.78
CA SER A 130 -2.41 16.29 13.45
C SER A 130 -2.80 17.70 13.92
N GLY A 131 -1.79 18.54 14.19
CA GLY A 131 -2.03 19.91 14.62
C GLY A 131 -2.89 19.97 15.89
N GLN A 132 -4.06 20.60 15.82
CA GLN A 132 -4.95 20.74 16.98
C GLN A 132 -5.67 19.44 17.36
N GLU A 133 -5.76 18.47 16.44
CA GLU A 133 -6.40 17.18 16.70
C GLU A 133 -5.62 16.35 17.73
N THR A 134 -4.34 16.66 17.97
CA THR A 134 -3.54 15.96 19.00
C THR A 134 -4.15 16.12 20.39
N LEU A 135 -4.86 17.22 20.67
CA LEU A 135 -5.58 17.39 21.94
C LEU A 135 -6.73 16.39 22.10
N ILE A 136 -7.38 16.02 20.99
CA ILE A 136 -8.41 14.96 20.97
C ILE A 136 -7.77 13.61 21.28
N TYR A 137 -6.63 13.33 20.64
CA TYR A 137 -5.86 12.13 20.90
C TYR A 137 -5.45 12.03 22.38
N ASP A 138 -4.88 13.09 22.95
CA ASP A 138 -4.41 13.11 24.34
C ASP A 138 -5.55 12.86 25.33
N HIS A 139 -6.73 13.46 25.07
CA HIS A 139 -7.92 13.20 25.87
C HIS A 139 -8.37 11.73 25.78
N LEU A 140 -8.42 11.15 24.57
CA LEU A 140 -8.77 9.75 24.39
C LEU A 140 -7.76 8.81 25.05
N ALA A 141 -6.46 9.12 24.94
CA ALA A 141 -5.39 8.35 25.57
C ALA A 141 -5.53 8.36 27.10
N GLN A 142 -5.80 9.51 27.71
CA GLN A 142 -6.03 9.61 29.15
C GLN A 142 -7.29 8.84 29.57
N GLN A 143 -8.37 8.92 28.78
CA GLN A 143 -9.56 8.12 29.04
C GLN A 143 -9.26 6.62 28.99
N ALA A 144 -8.50 6.15 28.00
CA ALA A 144 -8.15 4.73 27.87
C ALA A 144 -7.36 4.22 29.08
N VAL A 145 -6.44 5.03 29.60
CA VAL A 145 -5.70 4.73 30.84
C VAL A 145 -6.64 4.60 32.04
N ASN A 146 -7.57 5.56 32.21
CA ASN A 146 -8.53 5.53 33.31
C ASN A 146 -9.47 4.32 33.24
N ASP A 147 -9.84 3.92 32.02
CA ASP A 147 -10.71 2.77 31.75
C ASP A 147 -9.96 1.42 31.81
N GLY A 148 -8.62 1.43 31.89
CA GLY A 148 -7.79 0.23 31.92
C GLY A 148 -7.80 -0.58 30.62
N ILE A 149 -8.07 0.07 29.48
CA ILE A 149 -8.15 -0.57 28.14
C ILE A 149 -7.16 0.08 27.16
N SER A 150 -6.92 -0.57 26.02
CA SER A 150 -6.11 0.05 24.97
C SER A 150 -6.85 1.22 24.31
N LEU A 151 -6.10 2.21 23.81
CA LEU A 151 -6.68 3.32 23.06
C LEU A 151 -7.46 2.84 21.82
N ALA A 152 -6.95 1.81 21.14
CA ALA A 152 -7.63 1.21 19.99
C ALA A 152 -8.99 0.60 20.38
N ASP A 153 -9.07 -0.07 21.53
CA ASP A 153 -10.32 -0.63 22.03
C ASP A 153 -11.30 0.46 22.46
N LEU A 154 -10.80 1.53 23.10
CA LEU A 154 -11.62 2.69 23.43
C LEU A 154 -12.24 3.32 22.17
N ILE A 155 -11.43 3.55 21.13
CA ILE A 155 -11.89 4.12 19.86
C ILE A 155 -12.94 3.21 19.21
N LYS A 156 -12.68 1.90 19.13
CA LYS A 156 -13.65 0.94 18.59
C LYS A 156 -14.95 0.93 19.39
N ARG A 157 -14.87 1.02 20.72
CA ARG A 157 -16.06 1.10 21.59
C ARG A 157 -16.89 2.33 21.26
N LYS A 158 -16.27 3.51 21.21
CA LYS A 158 -16.94 4.78 20.87
C LYS A 158 -17.56 4.81 19.47
N LEU A 159 -17.02 4.06 18.52
CA LEU A 159 -17.57 3.97 17.15
C LEU A 159 -18.79 3.02 17.05
N ASN A 160 -19.01 2.19 18.07
CA ASN A 160 -20.16 1.25 18.13
C ASN A 160 -21.31 1.79 19.00
N GLU A 161 -21.14 2.95 19.63
CA GLU A 161 -22.16 3.67 20.42
C GLU A 161 -22.99 4.58 19.50
#